data_AF-A0A940AHB4-F1
#
_entry.id   AF-A0A940AHB4-F1
#
_cell.length_a   1.000
_cell.length_b   1.000
_cell.length_c   1.000
_cell.angle_alpha   90.00
_cell.angle_beta   90.00
_cell.angle_gamma   90.00
#
_symmetry.space_group_name_H-M   'P 1'
#
loop_
_entity.id
_entity.type
_entity.pdbx_description
1 polymer ?
#
loop_
_entity_poly.entity_id
_entity_poly.type
_entity_poly.pdbx_seq_one_letter_code
_entity_poly.pdbx_strand_id
1 'polypeptide(L)'
;MMLVFALAMSVLIFCRLVLPLKIKVCWKVLLSVPVLAACLKYQIIRCLGGPMFFAPDLPGWILLAAAWLYSTAFLLFFGLAAMEIVRLGMKIVDSCRKSKLLPDPDRLFLKINLFLLFSAFLLAGIGIFRGIADPGIRELTLYFQNLPPQAEGMRVAVLADL
;
A
#
# COMPACT_ATOMS: atom_id res chain seq x y z
N MET A 1 -12.58 14.39 1.94
CA MET A 1 -12.12 13.63 0.76
C MET A 1 -11.43 12.31 1.10
N MET A 2 -10.35 12.30 1.92
CA MET A 2 -9.63 11.05 2.27
C MET A 2 -10.49 9.93 2.89
N LEU A 3 -11.49 10.30 3.70
CA LEU A 3 -12.44 9.36 4.32
C LEU A 3 -13.26 8.54 3.31
N VAL A 4 -13.75 9.21 2.26
CA VAL A 4 -14.57 8.56 1.21
C VAL A 4 -13.73 7.55 0.45
N PHE A 5 -12.48 7.89 0.15
CA PHE A 5 -11.54 7.00 -0.52
C PHE A 5 -11.19 5.78 0.34
N ALA A 6 -10.90 5.99 1.63
CA ALA A 6 -10.61 4.91 2.58
C ALA A 6 -11.81 3.95 2.74
N LEU A 7 -13.03 4.49 2.81
CA LEU A 7 -14.24 3.68 2.87
C LEU A 7 -14.46 2.88 1.59
N ALA A 8 -14.34 3.52 0.42
CA ALA A 8 -14.45 2.86 -0.87
C ALA A 8 -13.44 1.71 -1.03
N MET A 9 -12.19 1.93 -0.62
CA MET A 9 -11.17 0.88 -0.57
C MET A 9 -11.58 -0.29 0.33
N SER A 10 -12.01 0.00 1.56
CA SER A 10 -12.38 -1.04 2.52
C SER A 10 -13.56 -1.88 2.02
N VAL A 11 -14.56 -1.25 1.39
CA VAL A 11 -15.75 -1.92 0.87
C VAL A 11 -15.38 -2.83 -0.30
N LEU A 12 -14.55 -2.37 -1.23
CA LEU A 12 -14.12 -3.23 -2.35
C LEU A 12 -13.31 -4.44 -1.88
N ILE A 13 -12.35 -4.23 -0.97
CA ILE A 13 -11.54 -5.33 -0.42
C ILE A 13 -12.44 -6.31 0.35
N PHE A 14 -13.36 -5.83 1.18
CA PHE A 14 -14.26 -6.68 1.95
C PHE A 14 -15.20 -7.49 1.04
N CYS A 15 -15.84 -6.83 0.07
CA CYS A 15 -16.78 -7.48 -0.84
C CYS A 15 -16.13 -8.53 -1.75
N ARG A 16 -14.87 -8.32 -2.17
CA ARG A 16 -14.19 -9.21 -3.14
C ARG A 16 -13.23 -10.20 -2.53
N LEU A 17 -12.76 -9.95 -1.31
CA LEU A 17 -11.89 -10.86 -0.59
C LEU A 17 -12.68 -11.55 0.53
N VAL A 18 -13.21 -10.84 1.51
CA VAL A 18 -13.79 -11.47 2.72
C VAL A 18 -15.12 -12.17 2.46
N LEU A 19 -15.98 -11.60 1.62
CA LEU A 19 -17.33 -12.13 1.35
C LEU A 19 -17.32 -13.49 0.62
N PRO A 20 -16.53 -13.71 -0.46
CA PRO A 20 -16.50 -15.00 -1.17
C PRO A 20 -15.76 -16.13 -0.44
N LEU A 21 -15.04 -15.84 0.65
CA LEU A 21 -14.46 -16.91 1.47
C LEU A 21 -15.56 -17.71 2.18
N LYS A 22 -15.53 -19.04 2.04
CA LYS A 22 -16.44 -19.98 2.71
C LYS A 22 -16.00 -20.24 4.17
N ILE A 23 -15.88 -19.17 4.96
CA ILE A 23 -15.48 -19.26 6.38
C ILE A 23 -16.65 -18.81 7.27
N LYS A 24 -16.70 -19.32 8.51
CA LYS A 24 -17.60 -18.86 9.57
C LYS A 24 -17.55 -17.32 9.71
N VAL A 25 -18.71 -16.70 9.95
CA VAL A 25 -18.88 -15.25 10.05
C VAL A 25 -17.93 -14.61 11.07
N CYS A 26 -17.65 -15.29 12.19
CA CYS A 26 -16.71 -14.81 13.21
C CYS A 26 -15.31 -14.51 12.64
N TRP A 27 -14.77 -15.39 11.79
CA TRP A 27 -13.48 -15.18 11.14
C TRP A 27 -13.52 -14.11 10.04
N LYS A 28 -14.68 -13.91 9.40
CA LYS A 28 -14.87 -12.81 8.45
C LYS A 28 -14.79 -11.45 9.15
N VAL A 29 -15.43 -11.34 10.32
CA VAL A 29 -15.36 -10.13 11.15
C VAL A 29 -13.93 -9.91 11.62
N LEU A 30 -13.26 -10.95 12.11
CA LEU A 30 -11.85 -10.89 12.53
C LEU A 30 -10.91 -10.42 11.42
N LEU A 31 -11.15 -10.81 10.16
CA LEU A 31 -10.38 -10.35 9.00
C LEU A 31 -10.73 -8.93 8.56
N SER A 32 -11.98 -8.49 8.74
CA SER A 32 -12.41 -7.14 8.34
C SER A 32 -11.88 -6.03 9.24
N VAL A 33 -11.72 -6.30 10.53
CA VAL A 33 -11.22 -5.33 11.52
C VAL A 33 -9.82 -4.80 11.17
N PRO A 34 -8.80 -5.64 10.89
CA PRO A 34 -7.47 -5.17 10.52
C PRO A 34 -7.46 -4.48 9.14
N VAL A 35 -8.31 -4.90 8.20
CA VAL A 35 -8.45 -4.21 6.89
C VAL A 35 -9.02 -2.81 7.08
N LEU A 36 -10.05 -2.67 7.92
CA LEU A 36 -10.65 -1.38 8.23
C LEU A 36 -9.64 -0.47 8.95
N ALA A 37 -8.91 -1.01 9.93
CA ALA A 37 -7.88 -0.30 10.66
C ALA A 37 -6.74 0.17 9.73
N ALA A 38 -6.32 -0.68 8.79
CA ALA A 38 -5.32 -0.33 7.78
C ALA A 38 -5.79 0.83 6.89
N CYS A 39 -7.01 0.77 6.38
CA CYS A 39 -7.59 1.82 5.53
C CYS A 39 -7.79 3.14 6.30
N LEU A 40 -8.12 3.09 7.59
CA LEU A 40 -8.31 4.26 8.45
C LEU A 40 -7.03 4.75 9.14
N LYS A 41 -5.82 4.30 8.73
CA LYS A 41 -4.58 4.67 9.43
C LYS A 41 -4.45 6.16 9.73
N TYR A 42 -4.88 7.03 8.81
CA TYR A 42 -4.79 8.48 8.96
C TYR A 42 -5.74 9.03 10.04
N GLN A 43 -6.90 8.41 10.25
CA GLN A 43 -7.81 8.78 11.33
C GLN A 43 -7.34 8.22 12.67
N ILE A 44 -6.81 6.99 12.67
CA ILE A 44 -6.27 6.36 13.88
C ILE A 44 -5.07 7.17 14.39
N ILE A 45 -4.11 7.48 13.52
CA ILE A 45 -2.94 8.30 13.86
C ILE A 45 -3.35 9.70 14.32
N ARG A 46 -4.35 10.31 13.68
CA ARG A 46 -4.87 11.63 14.08
C ARG A 46 -5.58 11.61 15.44
N CYS A 47 -6.27 10.52 15.77
CA CYS A 47 -6.90 10.36 17.09
C CYS A 47 -5.87 10.11 18.21
N LEU A 48 -4.78 9.39 17.92
CA LEU A 48 -3.76 9.02 18.91
C LEU A 48 -2.67 10.09 19.10
N GLY A 49 -2.31 10.82 18.05
CA GLY A 49 -1.13 11.70 18.03
C GLY A 49 -1.41 13.17 17.69
N GLY A 50 -2.68 13.58 17.77
CA GLY A 50 -3.08 14.97 17.53
C GLY A 50 -3.24 15.33 16.04
N PRO A 51 -3.41 16.64 15.72
CA PRO A 51 -3.73 17.08 14.36
C PRO A 51 -2.57 16.95 13.36
N MET A 52 -1.36 16.60 13.79
CA MET A 52 -0.20 16.44 12.91
C MET A 52 -0.24 15.10 12.16
N PHE A 53 -0.01 15.16 10.84
CA PHE A 53 -0.16 14.03 9.90
C PHE A 53 0.79 12.85 10.19
N PHE A 54 1.96 13.10 10.79
CA PHE A 54 2.97 12.08 11.11
C PHE A 54 3.09 11.76 12.59
N ALA A 55 2.41 12.51 13.47
CA ALA A 55 2.41 12.30 14.92
C ALA A 55 3.74 11.75 15.48
N PRO A 56 4.79 12.58 15.56
CA PRO A 56 6.15 12.14 15.89
C PRO A 56 6.28 11.47 17.26
N ASP A 57 5.28 11.63 18.13
CA ASP A 57 5.21 11.01 19.46
C ASP A 57 4.86 9.51 19.41
N LEU A 58 4.36 8.99 18.28
CA LEU A 58 4.11 7.55 18.14
C LEU A 58 5.40 6.79 17.80
N PRO A 59 5.58 5.58 18.36
CA PRO A 59 6.80 4.83 18.15
C PRO A 59 6.89 4.34 16.69
N GLY A 60 8.09 4.44 16.10
CA GLY A 60 8.31 4.26 14.66
C GLY A 60 7.83 2.92 14.09
N TRP A 61 7.88 1.83 14.87
CA TRP A 61 7.39 0.52 14.45
C TRP A 61 5.87 0.49 14.20
N ILE A 62 5.08 1.26 14.96
CA ILE A 62 3.63 1.39 14.74
C ILE A 62 3.36 2.18 13.46
N LEU A 63 4.10 3.27 13.24
CA LEU A 63 4.00 4.07 12.01
C LEU A 63 4.37 3.25 10.77
N LEU A 64 5.42 2.44 10.87
CA LEU A 64 5.85 1.52 9.81
C LEU A 64 4.84 0.41 9.54
N ALA A 65 4.30 -0.23 10.58
CA ALA A 65 3.26 -1.24 10.42
C ALA A 65 1.99 -0.65 9.78
N ALA A 66 1.56 0.54 10.21
CA ALA A 66 0.42 1.23 9.64
C ALA A 66 0.67 1.64 8.17
N ALA A 67 1.88 2.13 7.87
CA ALA A 67 2.29 2.43 6.50
C ALA A 67 2.29 1.16 5.62
N TRP A 68 2.75 0.03 6.15
CA TRP A 68 2.79 -1.23 5.43
C TRP A 68 1.40 -1.75 5.10
N LEU A 69 0.53 -1.85 6.10
CA LEU A 69 -0.83 -2.32 5.90
C LEU A 69 -1.61 -1.42 4.95
N TYR A 70 -1.44 -0.11 5.05
CA TYR A 70 -2.08 0.84 4.13
C TYR A 70 -1.55 0.69 2.70
N SER A 71 -0.23 0.57 2.51
CA SER A 71 0.37 0.35 1.19
C SER A 71 -0.08 -0.96 0.56
N THR A 72 -0.20 -2.04 1.35
CA THR A 72 -0.77 -3.30 0.89
C THR A 72 -2.22 -3.12 0.44
N ALA A 73 -3.06 -2.47 1.26
CA ALA A 73 -4.45 -2.20 0.90
C ALA A 73 -4.54 -1.34 -0.37
N PHE A 74 -3.65 -0.35 -0.51
CA PHE A 74 -3.58 0.56 -1.65
C PHE A 74 -3.28 -0.17 -2.95
N LEU A 75 -2.22 -0.98 -2.97
CA LEU A 75 -1.88 -1.82 -4.12
C LEU A 75 -3.00 -2.81 -4.43
N LEU A 76 -3.59 -3.42 -3.39
CA LEU A 76 -4.67 -4.37 -3.56
C LEU A 76 -5.92 -3.73 -4.16
N PHE A 77 -6.26 -2.49 -3.79
CA PHE A 77 -7.39 -1.77 -4.37
C PHE A 77 -7.25 -1.59 -5.88
N PHE A 78 -6.08 -1.16 -6.36
CA PHE A 78 -5.84 -1.03 -7.79
C PHE A 78 -5.82 -2.40 -8.50
N GLY A 79 -5.22 -3.42 -7.89
CA GLY A 79 -5.24 -4.78 -8.43
C GLY A 79 -6.66 -5.34 -8.55
N LEU A 80 -7.49 -5.17 -7.52
CA LEU A 80 -8.89 -5.58 -7.54
C LEU A 80 -9.71 -4.76 -8.53
N ALA A 81 -9.50 -3.44 -8.60
CA ALA A 81 -10.19 -2.58 -9.56
C ALA A 81 -9.88 -2.98 -11.01
N ALA A 82 -8.61 -3.26 -11.33
CA ALA A 82 -8.21 -3.79 -12.63
C ALA A 82 -8.88 -5.13 -12.92
N MET A 83 -8.96 -6.01 -11.92
CA MET A 83 -9.61 -7.31 -12.08
C MET A 83 -11.13 -7.21 -12.28
N GLU A 84 -11.78 -6.22 -11.66
CA GLU A 84 -13.19 -5.93 -11.92
C GLU A 84 -13.43 -5.47 -13.36
N ILE A 85 -12.56 -4.61 -13.90
CA ILE A 85 -12.63 -4.18 -15.31
C ILE A 85 -12.50 -5.41 -16.23
N VAL A 86 -11.55 -6.30 -15.95
CA VAL A 86 -11.35 -7.54 -16.71
C VAL A 86 -12.59 -8.44 -16.63
N ARG A 87 -13.15 -8.65 -15.42
CA ARG A 87 -14.36 -9.45 -15.23
C ARG A 87 -15.58 -8.86 -15.96
N LEU A 88 -15.75 -7.54 -15.91
CA LEU A 88 -16.80 -6.84 -16.66
C LEU A 88 -16.61 -7.04 -18.16
N GLY A 89 -15.38 -6.88 -18.66
CA GLY A 89 -15.04 -7.12 -20.07
C GLY A 89 -15.39 -8.53 -20.53
N MET A 90 -15.05 -9.57 -19.75
CA MET A 90 -15.42 -10.95 -20.07
C MET A 90 -16.93 -11.16 -20.08
N LYS A 91 -17.67 -10.58 -19.12
CA LYS A 91 -19.14 -10.67 -19.11
C LYS A 91 -19.78 -10.01 -20.33
N ILE A 92 -19.23 -8.89 -20.80
CA ILE A 92 -19.69 -8.22 -22.02
C ILE A 92 -19.44 -9.13 -23.23
N VAL A 93 -18.25 -9.72 -23.33
CA VAL A 93 -17.90 -10.67 -24.42
C VAL A 93 -18.79 -11.90 -24.39
N ASP A 94 -19.05 -12.48 -23.21
CA ASP A 94 -19.97 -13.60 -23.00
C ASP A 94 -21.44 -13.23 -23.25
N SER A 95 -21.81 -11.97 -23.13
CA SER A 95 -23.14 -11.50 -23.52
C SER A 95 -23.24 -11.34 -25.04
N CYS A 96 -22.14 -11.00 -25.71
CA CYS A 96 -22.07 -10.87 -27.16
C CYS A 96 -21.90 -12.22 -27.87
N ARG A 97 -21.23 -13.19 -27.24
CA ARG A 97 -21.10 -14.57 -27.73
C ARG A 97 -22.09 -15.46 -26.98
N LYS A 98 -22.97 -16.19 -27.68
CA LYS A 98 -23.88 -17.18 -27.04
C LYS A 98 -23.17 -18.38 -26.35
N SER A 99 -21.86 -18.30 -26.14
CA SER A 99 -21.01 -19.31 -25.49
C SER A 99 -20.25 -18.66 -24.35
N LYS A 100 -20.18 -19.35 -23.21
CA LYS A 100 -19.39 -18.91 -22.06
C LYS A 100 -17.90 -19.12 -22.32
N LEU A 101 -17.07 -18.13 -22.01
CA LEU A 101 -15.61 -18.22 -22.13
C LEU A 101 -14.99 -19.11 -21.04
N LEU A 102 -15.59 -19.13 -19.83
CA LEU A 102 -15.06 -19.84 -18.67
C LEU A 102 -16.15 -20.65 -17.94
N PRO A 103 -15.88 -21.91 -17.56
CA PRO A 103 -16.87 -22.80 -16.92
C PRO A 103 -17.17 -22.46 -15.45
N ASP A 104 -16.24 -21.85 -14.70
CA ASP A 104 -16.45 -21.44 -13.30
C ASP A 104 -15.60 -20.19 -12.94
N PRO A 105 -16.03 -18.98 -13.35
CA PRO A 105 -15.23 -17.76 -13.18
C PRO A 105 -14.93 -17.49 -11.69
N ASP A 106 -15.90 -17.64 -10.80
CA ASP A 106 -15.80 -17.12 -9.42
C ASP A 106 -14.69 -17.77 -8.59
N ARG A 107 -14.48 -19.09 -8.72
CA ARG A 107 -13.38 -19.79 -8.01
C ARG A 107 -12.01 -19.40 -8.53
N LEU A 108 -11.88 -19.20 -9.85
CA LEU A 108 -10.63 -18.77 -10.46
C LEU A 108 -10.28 -17.35 -10.02
N PHE A 109 -11.24 -16.42 -10.09
CA PHE A 109 -11.02 -15.05 -9.62
C PHE A 109 -10.70 -14.99 -8.13
N LEU A 110 -11.30 -15.84 -7.30
CA LEU A 110 -10.96 -15.89 -5.88
C LEU A 110 -9.48 -16.28 -5.66
N LYS A 111 -8.98 -17.27 -6.38
CA LYS A 111 -7.55 -17.66 -6.32
C LYS A 111 -6.65 -16.52 -6.78
N ILE A 112 -7.03 -15.82 -7.86
CA ILE A 112 -6.25 -14.68 -8.37
C ILE A 112 -6.28 -13.51 -7.38
N ASN A 113 -7.43 -13.21 -6.76
CA ASN A 113 -7.55 -12.17 -5.75
C ASN A 113 -6.69 -12.48 -4.51
N LEU A 114 -6.61 -13.75 -4.09
CA LEU A 114 -5.71 -14.19 -3.02
C LEU A 114 -4.23 -14.05 -3.42
N PHE A 115 -3.90 -14.39 -4.67
CA PHE A 115 -2.54 -14.17 -5.20
C PHE A 115 -2.19 -12.68 -5.24
N LEU A 116 -3.12 -11.81 -5.65
CA LEU A 116 -2.96 -10.36 -5.64
C LEU A 116 -2.77 -9.81 -4.22
N LEU A 117 -3.49 -10.35 -3.22
CA LEU A 117 -3.26 -10.00 -1.82
C LEU A 117 -1.81 -10.33 -1.41
N PHE A 118 -1.37 -11.55 -1.71
CA PHE A 118 -0.04 -12.01 -1.34
C PHE A 118 1.07 -11.18 -2.02
N SER A 119 0.92 -10.90 -3.33
CA SER A 119 1.89 -10.09 -4.06
C SER A 119 1.91 -8.64 -3.58
N ALA A 120 0.74 -8.04 -3.32
CA ALA A 120 0.63 -6.68 -2.77
C ALA A 120 1.29 -6.56 -1.39
N PHE A 121 1.15 -7.59 -0.55
CA PHE A 121 1.77 -7.64 0.78
C PHE A 121 3.30 -7.65 0.68
N LEU A 122 3.85 -8.52 -0.18
CA LEU A 122 5.29 -8.61 -0.42
C LEU A 122 5.85 -7.32 -1.04
N LEU A 123 5.20 -6.80 -2.08
CA LEU A 123 5.62 -5.56 -2.76
C LEU A 123 5.63 -4.37 -1.79
N ALA A 124 4.60 -4.25 -0.96
CA ALA A 124 4.55 -3.20 0.06
C ALA A 124 5.69 -3.35 1.08
N GLY A 125 6.03 -4.58 1.47
CA GLY A 125 7.13 -4.86 2.38
C GLY A 125 8.49 -4.50 1.78
N ILE A 126 8.73 -4.88 0.52
CA ILE A 126 9.95 -4.52 -0.22
C ILE A 126 10.04 -2.99 -0.39
N GLY A 127 8.92 -2.35 -0.72
CA GLY A 127 8.85 -0.89 -0.89
C GLY A 127 9.21 -0.15 0.40
N ILE A 128 8.70 -0.61 1.54
CA ILE A 128 9.05 -0.02 2.84
C ILE A 128 10.50 -0.30 3.21
N PHE A 129 10.98 -1.54 3.03
CA PHE A 129 12.37 -1.87 3.34
C PHE A 129 13.36 -1.02 2.53
N ARG A 130 13.07 -0.79 1.24
CA ARG A 130 13.86 0.11 0.39
C ARG A 130 13.67 1.58 0.75
N GLY A 131 12.50 1.97 1.24
CA GLY A 131 12.21 3.35 1.65
C GLY A 131 12.83 3.76 2.99
N ILE A 132 13.13 2.80 3.87
CA ILE A 132 13.85 3.04 5.13
C ILE A 132 15.37 2.96 4.92
N ALA A 133 15.84 2.36 3.81
CA ALA A 133 17.26 2.17 3.56
C ALA A 133 18.01 3.50 3.68
N ASP A 134 19.12 3.48 4.41
CA ASP A 134 19.90 4.68 4.72
C ASP A 134 20.28 5.42 3.43
N PRO A 135 20.15 6.76 3.40
CA PRO A 135 20.57 7.53 2.24
C PRO A 135 22.05 7.28 2.00
N GLY A 136 22.40 6.92 0.76
CA GLY A 136 23.79 6.68 0.38
C GLY A 136 24.60 7.96 0.51
N ILE A 137 25.35 8.11 1.59
CA ILE A 137 26.26 9.24 1.80
C ILE A 137 27.39 9.10 0.80
N ARG A 138 27.47 10.04 -0.14
CA ARG A 138 28.60 10.15 -1.07
C ARG A 138 29.50 11.28 -0.62
N GLU A 139 30.66 10.91 -0.08
CA GLU A 139 31.72 11.87 0.21
C GLU A 139 32.47 12.20 -1.10
N LEU A 140 32.41 13.46 -1.51
CA LEU A 140 33.13 13.96 -2.68
C LEU A 140 34.14 15.02 -2.23
N THR A 141 35.43 14.68 -2.34
CA THR A 141 36.52 15.63 -2.09
C THR A 141 36.75 16.45 -3.35
N LEU A 142 36.42 17.73 -3.31
CA LEU A 142 36.64 18.67 -4.41
C LEU A 142 37.94 19.45 -4.17
N TYR A 143 38.78 19.52 -5.20
CA TYR A 143 40.03 20.28 -5.18
C TYR A 143 39.85 21.60 -5.93
N PHE A 144 40.14 22.71 -5.27
CA PHE A 144 40.08 24.06 -5.86
C PHE A 144 41.48 24.66 -5.88
N GLN A 145 41.88 25.23 -7.03
CA GLN A 145 43.23 25.78 -7.20
C GLN A 145 43.51 27.03 -6.35
N ASN A 146 42.47 27.81 -6.01
CA ASN A 146 42.57 29.04 -5.22
C ASN A 146 41.70 28.96 -3.95
N LEU A 147 41.86 27.89 -3.17
CA LEU A 147 41.12 27.74 -1.91
C LEU A 147 41.76 28.64 -0.83
N PRO A 148 40.98 29.50 -0.12
CA PRO A 148 41.50 30.23 1.02
C PRO A 148 41.99 29.25 2.11
N PRO A 149 43.11 29.53 2.80
CA PRO A 149 43.64 28.63 3.83
C PRO A 149 42.67 28.39 5.00
N GLN A 150 41.69 29.28 5.19
CA GLN A 150 40.64 29.15 6.21
C GLN A 150 39.56 28.11 5.83
N ALA A 151 39.45 27.76 4.55
CA ALA A 151 38.46 26.82 4.02
C ALA A 151 39.05 25.42 3.76
N GLU A 152 40.34 25.23 4.02
CA GLU A 152 41.01 23.94 3.87
C GLU A 152 40.45 22.92 4.87
N GLY A 153 39.93 21.80 4.37
CA GLY A 153 39.26 20.78 5.20
C GLY A 153 37.81 21.08 5.56
N MET A 154 37.21 22.15 5.02
CA MET A 154 35.80 22.46 5.24
C MET A 154 34.91 21.34 4.67
N ARG A 155 34.03 20.77 5.50
CA ARG A 155 33.01 19.80 5.09
C ARG A 155 31.69 20.51 4.87
N VAL A 156 31.15 20.42 3.66
CA VAL A 156 29.83 20.96 3.31
C VAL A 156 28.87 19.79 3.11
N ALA A 157 27.82 19.74 3.92
CA ALA A 157 26.74 18.78 3.72
C ALA A 157 25.74 19.37 2.72
N VAL A 158 25.70 18.80 1.52
CA VAL A 158 24.69 19.14 0.52
C VAL A 158 23.58 18.11 0.57
N LEU A 159 22.42 18.51 1.09
CA LEU A 159 21.18 17.75 0.93
C LEU A 159 20.61 18.09 -0.45
N ALA A 160 20.71 17.16 -1.38
CA ALA A 160 20.05 17.24 -2.67
C ALA A 160 18.87 16.25 -2.68
N ASP A 161 17.75 16.66 -3.28
CA ASP A 161 16.50 15.88 -3.42
C ASP A 161 15.71 15.72 -2.09
N LEU A 162 15.19 16.84 -1.56
CA LEU A 162 14.25 16.90 -0.43
C LEU A 162 12.79 16.82 -0.88
#